data_AF-A0A3D9BNJ1-F1
#
_entry.id   AF-A0A3D9BNJ1-F1
#
_cell.length_a   1.000
_cell.length_b   1.000
_cell.length_c   1.000
_cell.angle_alpha   90.00
_cell.angle_beta   90.00
_cell.angle_gamma   90.00
#
_symmetry.space_group_name_H-M   'P 1'
#
loop_
_entity.id
_entity.type
_entity.pdbx_description
1 polymer ?
#
loop_
_entity_poly.entity_id
_entity_poly.type
_entity_poly.pdbx_seq_one_letter_code
_entity_poly.pdbx_strand_id
1 'polypeptide(L)'
;MFEKKNIELQSYLLQFKGFIKSTDYTEINIKDLLLKILDTLNEEDLKDVIDYTESEYPHLFAGLVEQLENIAIDNTYYGKILGRDFKLFETIRRQTIELELFHNTEMHLSFLVGMYIKYQNEKNQLLLVLIRTLLPGITALIKQVLALVKSRIDSNQILSIETGLCFFFIYEKDIAFKKFKILMTKNVENTRSKTYLMEYWQTLNLFFNRLKLHYIPKIIFDCNLLEISLTTENDSITKTSIKNYIDSDDYLSSSYPLAELAANQLINPMLDIKDYDYLEKIFEILFKEHYQKDLKKDYKSLNLNLGEIFLNNICNPIPQYQKNDLNRTKIIIQELFLFAPNFKHLFFVIIFVLKGKNEIFKWNTKFPTVLSNYLGKMKGLSEGSIKLYFRNDEENPVICQQDLAISFLKLIKKTT
;
A
#
# COMPACT_ATOMS: atom_id res chain seq x y z
N MET A 1 17.54 22.68 15.94
CA MET A 1 16.17 23.18 16.23
C MET A 1 15.41 22.26 17.19
N PHE A 2 15.61 20.93 17.14
CA PHE A 2 15.06 19.97 18.12
C PHE A 2 15.66 20.08 19.54
N GLU A 3 16.95 20.42 19.69
CA GLU A 3 17.59 20.57 21.01
C GLU A 3 17.08 21.77 21.82
N LYS A 4 16.67 22.86 21.14
CA LYS A 4 16.18 24.07 21.80
C LYS A 4 14.80 23.87 22.47
N LYS A 5 13.92 23.10 21.82
CA LYS A 5 12.58 22.75 22.34
C LYS A 5 12.65 21.83 23.56
N ASN A 6 13.62 20.90 23.58
CA ASN A 6 13.78 19.94 24.67
C ASN A 6 14.34 20.59 25.96
N ILE A 7 15.18 21.63 25.81
CA ILE A 7 15.72 22.42 26.92
C ILE A 7 14.63 23.32 27.55
N GLU A 8 13.78 23.95 26.74
CA GLU A 8 12.63 24.71 27.26
C GLU A 8 11.65 23.80 27.99
N LEU A 9 11.35 22.61 27.45
CA LEU A 9 10.42 21.65 28.08
C LEU A 9 10.94 21.13 29.43
N GLN A 10 12.22 20.77 29.51
CA GLN A 10 12.83 20.36 30.78
C GLN A 10 12.90 21.50 31.78
N SER A 11 13.18 22.72 31.32
CA SER A 11 13.12 23.93 32.15
C SER A 11 11.72 24.17 32.70
N TYR A 12 10.67 23.99 31.89
CA TYR A 12 9.27 24.12 32.32
C TYR A 12 8.84 23.01 33.28
N LEU A 13 9.20 21.75 33.01
CA LEU A 13 8.96 20.64 33.93
C LEU A 13 9.71 20.84 35.25
N LEU A 14 10.95 21.35 35.23
CA LEU A 14 11.72 21.70 36.42
C LEU A 14 11.11 22.90 37.17
N GLN A 15 10.59 23.90 36.46
CA GLN A 15 9.89 25.03 37.06
C GLN A 15 8.52 24.62 37.62
N PHE A 16 7.78 23.73 36.97
CA PHE A 16 6.52 23.18 37.44
C PHE A 16 6.73 22.28 38.66
N LYS A 17 7.72 21.38 38.59
CA LYS A 17 8.17 20.55 39.72
C LYS A 17 8.73 21.40 40.87
N GLY A 18 9.40 22.50 40.56
CA GLY A 18 9.93 23.47 41.53
C GLY A 18 8.81 24.26 42.21
N PHE A 19 7.85 24.78 41.43
CA PHE A 19 6.69 25.52 41.88
C PHE A 19 5.81 24.68 42.81
N ILE A 20 5.48 23.44 42.42
CA ILE A 20 4.70 22.53 43.26
C ILE A 20 5.46 22.15 44.56
N LYS A 21 6.79 22.07 44.53
CA LYS A 21 7.61 21.80 45.73
C LYS A 21 7.81 23.02 46.65
N SER A 22 7.70 24.24 46.13
CA SER A 22 8.02 25.48 46.84
C SER A 22 6.82 26.25 47.37
N THR A 23 5.61 25.91 46.92
CA THR A 23 4.37 26.63 47.23
C THR A 23 3.46 25.71 48.04
N ASP A 24 2.91 26.21 49.15
CA ASP A 24 1.88 25.47 49.89
C ASP A 24 0.71 25.21 48.93
N TYR A 25 0.41 23.94 48.66
CA TYR A 25 -0.44 23.54 47.53
C TYR A 25 -1.87 24.09 47.62
N THR A 26 -2.27 24.60 48.79
CA THR A 26 -3.53 25.30 49.06
C THR A 26 -3.65 26.68 48.42
N GLU A 27 -2.56 27.29 47.95
CA GLU A 27 -2.55 28.62 47.31
C GLU A 27 -2.54 28.57 45.77
N ILE A 28 -2.47 27.38 45.17
CA ILE A 28 -2.41 27.24 43.71
C ILE A 28 -3.78 27.50 43.10
N ASN A 29 -3.89 28.55 42.28
CA ASN A 29 -5.07 28.74 41.43
C ASN A 29 -5.08 27.68 40.32
N ILE A 30 -5.80 26.58 40.59
CA ILE A 30 -5.91 25.40 39.73
C ILE A 30 -6.42 25.77 38.32
N LYS A 31 -7.31 26.76 38.20
CA LYS A 31 -7.83 27.22 36.91
C LYS A 31 -6.74 27.87 36.05
N ASP A 32 -5.93 28.74 36.63
CA ASP A 32 -4.83 29.41 35.90
C ASP A 32 -3.71 28.43 35.53
N LEU A 33 -3.45 27.46 36.41
CA LEU A 33 -2.50 26.38 36.14
C LEU A 33 -2.95 25.54 34.94
N LEU A 34 -4.22 25.13 34.93
CA LEU A 34 -4.81 24.36 33.85
C LEU A 34 -4.72 25.12 32.51
N LEU A 35 -5.06 26.40 32.51
CA LEU A 35 -4.98 27.25 31.32
C LEU A 35 -3.54 27.34 30.78
N LYS A 36 -2.53 27.47 31.64
CA LYS A 36 -1.12 27.49 31.21
C LYS A 36 -0.66 26.14 30.65
N ILE A 37 -1.03 25.03 31.29
CA ILE A 37 -0.70 23.67 30.81
C ILE A 37 -1.25 23.48 29.38
N LEU A 38 -2.52 23.85 29.16
CA LEU A 38 -3.19 23.70 27.86
C LEU A 38 -2.63 24.63 26.76
N ASP A 39 -2.14 25.83 27.10
CA ASP A 39 -1.55 26.76 26.12
C ASP A 39 -0.17 26.30 25.59
N THR A 40 0.59 25.65 26.46
CA THR A 40 2.03 25.52 26.28
C THR A 40 2.41 24.16 25.70
N LEU A 41 1.76 23.09 26.14
CA LEU A 41 2.15 21.72 25.87
C LEU A 41 1.58 21.16 24.55
N ASN A 42 2.28 20.19 23.96
CA ASN A 42 1.75 19.35 22.88
C ASN A 42 1.09 18.08 23.46
N GLU A 43 0.50 17.22 22.63
CA GLU A 43 -0.22 16.01 23.09
C GLU A 43 0.67 15.05 23.91
N GLU A 44 1.91 14.80 23.48
CA GLU A 44 2.86 13.92 24.16
C GLU A 44 3.32 14.53 25.49
N ASP A 45 3.67 15.82 25.48
CA ASP A 45 4.13 16.53 26.68
C ASP A 45 3.00 16.67 27.72
N LEU A 46 1.77 16.87 27.26
CA LEU A 46 0.58 16.97 28.10
C LEU A 46 0.36 15.64 28.84
N LYS A 47 0.52 14.51 28.14
CA LYS A 47 0.39 13.18 28.73
C LYS A 47 1.42 12.94 29.83
N ASP A 48 2.68 13.26 29.57
CA ASP A 48 3.76 13.09 30.57
C ASP A 48 3.55 13.97 31.81
N VAL A 49 3.08 15.20 31.62
CA VAL A 49 2.75 16.12 32.73
C VAL A 49 1.54 15.61 33.52
N ILE A 50 0.52 15.09 32.84
CA ILE A 50 -0.66 14.55 33.51
C ILE A 50 -0.30 13.29 34.29
N ASP A 51 0.37 12.32 33.67
CA ASP A 51 0.73 11.05 34.31
C ASP A 51 1.61 11.28 35.56
N TYR A 52 2.53 12.25 35.49
CA TYR A 52 3.33 12.69 36.65
C TYR A 52 2.50 13.38 37.74
N THR A 53 1.51 14.19 37.36
CA THR A 53 0.66 14.91 38.32
C THR A 53 -0.31 13.96 39.01
N GLU A 54 -0.85 12.99 38.28
CA GLU A 54 -1.70 11.92 38.81
C GLU A 54 -0.93 11.05 39.81
N SER A 55 0.33 10.70 39.52
CA SER A 55 1.14 9.84 40.40
C SER A 55 1.65 10.56 41.64
N GLU A 56 2.17 11.78 41.50
CA GLU A 56 2.86 12.49 42.60
C GLU A 56 1.94 13.44 43.38
N TYR A 57 0.85 13.93 42.77
CA TYR A 57 -0.03 14.96 43.33
C TYR A 57 -1.52 14.69 43.05
N PRO A 58 -2.10 13.58 43.55
CA PRO A 58 -3.46 13.14 43.20
C PRO A 58 -4.56 14.16 43.54
N HIS A 59 -4.40 14.95 44.60
CA HIS A 59 -5.35 16.01 44.95
C HIS A 59 -5.34 17.19 43.97
N LEU A 60 -4.16 17.56 43.46
CA LEU A 60 -4.02 18.58 42.42
C LEU A 60 -4.60 18.07 41.10
N PHE A 61 -4.35 16.80 40.77
CA PHE A 61 -4.94 16.13 39.61
C PHE A 61 -6.47 16.12 39.68
N ALA A 62 -7.05 15.73 40.82
CA ALA A 62 -8.50 15.76 41.01
C ALA A 62 -9.09 17.17 40.80
N GLY A 63 -8.43 18.20 41.36
CA GLY A 63 -8.85 19.59 41.14
C GLY A 63 -8.70 20.06 39.69
N LEU A 64 -7.66 19.62 38.98
CA LEU A 64 -7.49 19.92 37.55
C LEU A 64 -8.61 19.28 36.71
N VAL A 65 -8.98 18.02 37.00
CA VAL A 65 -10.10 17.33 36.34
C VAL A 65 -11.42 18.06 36.61
N GLU A 66 -11.72 18.39 37.87
CA GLU A 66 -12.94 19.11 38.26
C GLU A 66 -13.04 20.49 37.59
N GLN A 67 -11.94 21.25 37.56
CA GLN A 67 -11.92 22.54 36.86
C GLN A 67 -12.11 22.37 35.36
N LEU A 68 -11.57 21.33 34.74
CA LEU A 68 -11.75 21.07 33.31
C LEU A 68 -13.19 20.70 32.98
N GLU A 69 -13.84 19.87 33.81
CA GLU A 69 -15.26 19.56 33.72
C GLU A 69 -16.14 20.81 33.86
N ASN A 70 -15.83 21.67 34.86
CA ASN A 70 -16.56 22.91 35.07
C ASN A 70 -16.43 23.89 33.90
N ILE A 71 -15.23 24.03 33.32
CA ILE A 71 -15.02 24.90 32.15
C ILE A 71 -15.66 24.28 30.88
N ALA A 72 -15.72 22.95 30.77
CA ALA A 72 -16.43 22.27 29.67
C ALA A 72 -17.96 22.42 29.75
N ILE A 73 -18.53 22.63 30.93
CA ILE A 73 -19.98 22.86 31.12
C ILE A 73 -20.35 24.35 30.92
N ASP A 74 -19.42 25.27 31.21
CA ASP A 74 -19.64 26.71 31.08
C ASP A 74 -19.45 27.21 29.63
N ASN A 75 -20.58 27.39 28.92
CA ASN A 75 -20.65 27.90 27.54
C ASN A 75 -19.88 29.20 27.29
N THR A 76 -19.59 29.99 28.34
CA THR A 76 -18.86 31.26 28.27
C THR A 76 -17.36 31.09 28.07
N TYR A 77 -16.80 29.97 28.56
CA TYR A 77 -15.39 29.61 28.36
C TYR A 77 -15.19 28.51 27.31
N TYR A 78 -16.29 27.90 26.86
CA TYR A 78 -16.32 26.97 25.73
C TYR A 78 -15.60 27.53 24.49
N GLY A 79 -15.71 28.84 24.22
CA GLY A 79 -14.96 29.52 23.15
C GLY A 79 -13.45 29.68 23.40
N LYS A 80 -13.00 29.74 24.67
CA LYS A 80 -11.57 29.79 25.05
C LYS A 80 -10.95 28.39 25.14
N ILE A 81 -11.71 27.39 25.55
CA ILE A 81 -11.35 25.98 25.36
C ILE A 81 -11.30 25.68 23.86
N LEU A 82 -12.31 26.05 23.05
CA LEU A 82 -12.28 25.89 21.59
C LEU A 82 -11.13 26.66 20.92
N GLY A 83 -10.78 27.85 21.42
CA GLY A 83 -9.61 28.62 20.98
C GLY A 83 -8.25 27.99 21.35
N ARG A 84 -8.23 26.92 22.16
CA ARG A 84 -7.03 26.18 22.62
C ARG A 84 -7.04 24.70 22.21
N ASP A 85 -8.24 24.12 22.08
CA ASP A 85 -8.55 23.00 21.19
C ASP A 85 -7.92 23.27 19.83
N PHE A 86 -7.78 24.53 19.42
CA PHE A 86 -6.97 24.95 18.28
C PHE A 86 -5.59 24.28 18.18
N LYS A 87 -4.81 23.84 19.18
CA LYS A 87 -3.52 23.16 18.84
C LYS A 87 -3.72 21.72 18.36
N LEU A 88 -4.55 20.95 19.05
CA LEU A 88 -4.87 19.56 18.70
C LEU A 88 -5.83 19.52 17.49
N PHE A 89 -6.84 20.38 17.50
CA PHE A 89 -7.77 20.63 16.41
C PHE A 89 -7.12 21.36 15.25
N GLU A 90 -6.12 22.25 15.39
CA GLU A 90 -5.31 22.71 14.25
C GLU A 90 -4.42 21.59 13.75
N THR A 91 -3.94 20.68 14.59
CA THR A 91 -3.18 19.53 14.07
C THR A 91 -4.09 18.64 13.22
N ILE A 92 -5.30 18.33 13.72
CA ILE A 92 -6.32 17.58 12.97
C ILE A 92 -6.77 18.38 11.75
N ARG A 93 -7.11 19.66 11.88
CA ARG A 93 -7.56 20.55 10.81
C ARG A 93 -6.47 20.82 9.78
N ARG A 94 -5.21 20.97 10.18
CA ARG A 94 -4.06 21.13 9.27
C ARG A 94 -3.80 19.84 8.51
N GLN A 95 -3.85 18.69 9.18
CA GLN A 95 -3.77 17.40 8.49
C GLN A 95 -4.99 17.19 7.58
N THR A 96 -6.19 17.56 8.01
CA THR A 96 -7.41 17.58 7.19
C THR A 96 -7.25 18.48 5.98
N ILE A 97 -6.77 19.73 6.14
CA ILE A 97 -6.50 20.68 5.07
C ILE A 97 -5.43 20.12 4.13
N GLU A 98 -4.33 19.57 4.64
CA GLU A 98 -3.30 18.93 3.83
C GLU A 98 -3.91 17.79 3.00
N LEU A 99 -4.75 16.94 3.59
CA LEU A 99 -5.40 15.83 2.90
C LEU A 99 -6.50 16.25 1.91
N GLU A 100 -7.21 17.33 2.20
CA GLU A 100 -8.17 17.99 1.31
C GLU A 100 -7.45 18.63 0.11
N LEU A 101 -6.27 19.22 0.34
CA LEU A 101 -5.38 19.76 -0.70
C LEU A 101 -4.81 18.65 -1.60
N PHE A 102 -4.59 17.45 -1.07
CA PHE A 102 -4.23 16.25 -1.86
C PHE A 102 -5.44 15.54 -2.48
N HIS A 103 -6.66 16.08 -2.33
CA HIS A 103 -7.91 15.59 -2.92
C HIS A 103 -8.23 14.10 -2.67
N ASN A 104 -7.71 13.49 -1.61
CA ASN A 104 -7.94 12.08 -1.30
C ASN A 104 -8.97 11.92 -0.17
N THR A 105 -10.24 12.09 -0.53
CA THR A 105 -11.42 12.06 0.37
C THR A 105 -11.51 10.75 1.18
N GLU A 106 -11.15 9.63 0.55
CA GLU A 106 -11.18 8.29 1.14
C GLU A 106 -10.08 8.09 2.18
N MET A 107 -8.88 8.60 1.90
CA MET A 107 -7.78 8.58 2.85
C MET A 107 -7.99 9.57 4.01
N HIS A 108 -8.74 10.65 3.78
CA HIS A 108 -9.22 11.53 4.84
C HIS A 108 -10.23 10.81 5.76
N LEU A 109 -11.18 10.07 5.19
CA LEU A 109 -12.12 9.26 5.97
C LEU A 109 -11.40 8.23 6.84
N SER A 110 -10.43 7.49 6.29
CA SER A 110 -9.64 6.51 7.06
C SER A 110 -8.90 7.16 8.24
N PHE A 111 -8.36 8.37 8.04
CA PHE A 111 -7.69 9.13 9.08
C PHE A 111 -8.65 9.58 10.17
N LEU A 112 -9.79 10.17 9.82
CA LEU A 112 -10.79 10.62 10.79
C LEU A 112 -11.32 9.47 11.64
N VAL A 113 -11.59 8.31 11.04
CA VAL A 113 -12.01 7.11 11.77
C VAL A 113 -10.90 6.62 12.70
N GLY A 114 -9.65 6.59 12.24
CA GLY A 114 -8.50 6.23 13.09
C GLY A 114 -8.31 7.17 14.27
N MET A 115 -8.53 8.47 14.08
CA MET A 115 -8.51 9.47 15.16
C MET A 115 -9.67 9.26 16.13
N TYR A 116 -10.88 8.99 15.64
CA TYR A 116 -12.03 8.66 16.48
C TYR A 116 -11.74 7.46 17.39
N ILE A 117 -11.20 6.37 16.83
CA ILE A 117 -10.84 5.16 17.58
C ILE A 117 -9.73 5.45 18.60
N LYS A 118 -8.69 6.20 18.21
CA LYS A 118 -7.60 6.58 19.12
C LYS A 118 -8.16 7.27 20.37
N TYR A 119 -9.05 8.24 20.16
CA TYR A 119 -9.59 9.03 21.26
C TYR A 119 -10.68 8.32 22.06
N GLN A 120 -11.50 7.47 21.43
CA GLN A 120 -12.48 6.66 22.14
C GLN A 120 -11.83 5.69 23.15
N ASN A 121 -10.60 5.23 22.84
CA ASN A 121 -9.85 4.32 23.70
C ASN A 121 -8.88 5.02 24.67
N GLU A 122 -8.92 6.35 24.76
CA GLU A 122 -8.09 7.08 25.72
C GLU A 122 -8.52 6.74 27.16
N LYS A 123 -7.54 6.46 28.02
CA LYS A 123 -7.78 6.03 29.41
C LYS A 123 -7.51 7.14 30.41
N ASN A 124 -6.77 8.17 30.01
CA ASN A 124 -6.44 9.30 30.87
C ASN A 124 -7.69 10.18 31.13
N GLN A 125 -8.08 10.34 32.39
CA GLN A 125 -9.32 11.02 32.77
C GLN A 125 -9.38 12.49 32.34
N LEU A 126 -8.25 13.20 32.37
CA LEU A 126 -8.20 14.61 32.01
C LEU A 126 -8.27 14.80 30.49
N LEU A 127 -7.59 13.93 29.73
CA LEU A 127 -7.72 13.89 28.27
C LEU A 127 -9.12 13.46 27.83
N LEU A 128 -9.78 12.56 28.56
CA LEU A 128 -11.14 12.12 28.27
C LEU A 128 -12.15 13.28 28.25
N VAL A 129 -12.02 14.25 29.16
CA VAL A 129 -12.90 15.43 29.19
C VAL A 129 -12.69 16.32 27.95
N LEU A 130 -11.43 16.55 27.54
CA LEU A 130 -11.11 17.27 26.30
C LEU A 130 -11.54 16.50 25.04
N ILE A 131 -11.39 15.18 25.05
CA ILE A 131 -11.78 14.32 23.94
C ILE A 131 -13.30 14.35 23.74
N ARG A 132 -14.08 14.37 24.83
CA ARG A 132 -15.56 14.45 24.77
C ARG A 132 -16.05 15.70 24.06
N THR A 133 -15.33 16.82 24.13
CA THR A 133 -15.68 18.05 23.39
C THR A 133 -15.29 17.96 21.91
N LEU A 134 -14.27 17.18 21.57
CA LEU A 134 -13.74 17.02 20.21
C LEU A 134 -14.46 15.95 19.38
N LEU A 135 -14.89 14.84 20.00
CA LEU A 135 -15.53 13.71 19.32
C LEU A 135 -16.77 14.09 18.48
N PRO A 136 -17.65 15.02 18.91
CA PRO A 136 -18.76 15.50 18.08
C PRO A 136 -18.29 16.17 16.79
N GLY A 137 -17.21 16.96 16.84
CA GLY A 137 -16.63 17.62 15.67
C GLY A 137 -16.03 16.61 14.68
N ILE A 138 -15.27 15.63 15.19
CA ILE A 138 -14.74 14.52 14.36
C ILE A 138 -15.89 13.71 13.75
N THR A 139 -16.94 13.42 14.53
CA THR A 139 -18.12 12.70 14.06
C THR A 139 -18.85 13.45 12.95
N ALA A 140 -19.01 14.77 13.08
CA ALA A 140 -19.59 15.61 12.04
C ALA A 140 -18.76 15.58 10.74
N LEU A 141 -17.43 15.64 10.84
CA LEU A 141 -16.54 15.51 9.68
C LEU A 141 -16.63 14.12 9.04
N ILE A 142 -16.66 13.05 9.83
CA ILE A 142 -16.87 11.67 9.33
C ILE A 142 -18.20 11.59 8.57
N LYS A 143 -19.30 12.13 9.12
CA LYS A 143 -20.62 12.17 8.45
C LYS A 143 -20.53 12.87 7.09
N GLN A 144 -19.91 14.04 7.04
CA GLN A 144 -19.76 14.83 5.80
C GLN A 144 -18.91 14.10 4.75
N VAL A 145 -17.71 13.64 5.13
CA VAL A 145 -16.79 12.97 4.22
C VAL A 145 -17.38 11.65 3.72
N LEU A 146 -18.05 10.88 4.58
CA LEU A 146 -18.72 9.63 4.18
C LEU A 146 -19.86 9.89 3.19
N ALA A 147 -20.62 10.97 3.35
CA ALA A 147 -21.66 11.35 2.40
C ALA A 147 -21.08 11.67 1.00
N LEU A 148 -19.93 12.35 0.96
CA LEU A 148 -19.21 12.60 -0.30
C LEU A 148 -18.72 11.31 -0.95
N VAL A 149 -18.15 10.39 -0.17
CA VAL A 149 -17.71 9.08 -0.66
C VAL A 149 -18.88 8.27 -1.20
N LYS A 150 -20.03 8.25 -0.51
CA LYS A 150 -21.26 7.59 -0.98
C LYS A 150 -21.73 8.17 -2.32
N SER A 151 -21.82 9.49 -2.43
CA SER A 151 -22.18 10.17 -3.68
C SER A 151 -21.24 9.79 -4.83
N ARG A 152 -19.93 9.71 -4.57
CA ARG A 152 -18.95 9.27 -5.57
C ARG A 152 -19.18 7.82 -6.01
N ILE A 153 -19.43 6.91 -5.06
CA ILE A 153 -19.74 5.50 -5.32
C ILE A 153 -21.00 5.37 -6.20
N ASP A 154 -22.04 6.13 -5.89
CA ASP A 154 -23.32 6.07 -6.58
C ASP A 154 -23.25 6.68 -7.99
N SER A 155 -22.29 7.57 -8.25
CA SER A 155 -22.09 8.18 -9.56
C SER A 155 -21.55 7.23 -10.65
N ASN A 156 -21.22 5.97 -10.32
CA ASN A 156 -20.76 4.92 -11.25
C ASN A 156 -19.55 5.32 -12.13
N GLN A 157 -18.75 6.30 -11.70
CA GLN A 157 -17.48 6.64 -12.34
C GLN A 157 -16.43 5.53 -12.13
N ILE A 158 -15.31 5.59 -12.85
CA ILE A 158 -14.16 4.70 -12.59
C ILE A 158 -13.68 4.97 -11.16
N LEU A 159 -13.86 4.00 -10.27
CA LEU A 159 -13.59 4.15 -8.84
C LEU A 159 -12.16 3.70 -8.52
N SER A 160 -11.45 4.46 -7.69
CA SER A 160 -10.10 4.11 -7.26
C SER A 160 -10.10 2.98 -6.23
N ILE A 161 -8.91 2.48 -5.90
CA ILE A 161 -8.72 1.43 -4.89
C ILE A 161 -9.15 1.94 -3.52
N GLU A 162 -8.81 3.19 -3.19
CA GLU A 162 -9.21 3.87 -1.97
C GLU A 162 -10.73 3.87 -1.82
N THR A 163 -11.47 4.19 -2.90
CA THR A 163 -12.94 4.13 -2.90
C THR A 163 -13.44 2.72 -2.65
N GLY A 164 -12.77 1.71 -3.22
CA GLY A 164 -13.06 0.31 -2.95
C GLY A 164 -12.93 -0.05 -1.47
N LEU A 165 -11.89 0.42 -0.79
CA LEU A 165 -11.70 0.19 0.65
C LEU A 165 -12.80 0.85 1.48
N CYS A 166 -13.32 2.01 1.04
CA CYS A 166 -14.42 2.66 1.73
C CYS A 166 -15.77 1.92 1.65
N PHE A 167 -15.93 0.91 0.77
CA PHE A 167 -17.13 0.07 0.79
C PHE A 167 -17.33 -0.60 2.16
N PHE A 168 -16.25 -0.96 2.84
CA PHE A 168 -16.30 -1.61 4.15
C PHE A 168 -16.72 -0.65 5.28
N PHE A 169 -16.55 0.66 5.12
CA PHE A 169 -17.13 1.65 6.04
C PHE A 169 -18.65 1.78 5.87
N ILE A 170 -19.20 1.40 4.72
CA ILE A 170 -20.58 1.74 4.34
C ILE A 170 -21.51 0.52 4.40
N TYR A 171 -21.07 -0.60 3.85
CA TYR A 171 -21.88 -1.79 3.65
C TYR A 171 -21.49 -2.91 4.63
N GLU A 172 -22.42 -3.85 4.83
CA GLU A 172 -22.09 -5.10 5.53
C GLU A 172 -20.95 -5.83 4.84
N LYS A 173 -20.12 -6.54 5.62
CA LYS A 173 -18.89 -7.21 5.19
C LYS A 173 -19.03 -7.95 3.86
N ASP A 174 -20.01 -8.83 3.73
CA ASP A 174 -20.18 -9.65 2.53
C ASP A 174 -20.58 -8.82 1.30
N ILE A 175 -21.42 -7.81 1.51
CA ILE A 175 -21.87 -6.89 0.44
C ILE A 175 -20.72 -5.99 0.00
N ALA A 176 -20.00 -5.42 0.98
CA ALA A 176 -18.81 -4.61 0.75
C ALA A 176 -17.76 -5.40 -0.03
N PHE A 177 -17.52 -6.64 0.38
CA PHE A 177 -16.56 -7.52 -0.26
C PHE A 177 -16.94 -7.85 -1.70
N LYS A 178 -18.21 -8.17 -1.97
CA LYS A 178 -18.71 -8.40 -3.33
C LYS A 178 -18.53 -7.16 -4.21
N LYS A 179 -18.84 -5.96 -3.70
CA LYS A 179 -18.64 -4.69 -4.42
C LYS A 179 -17.16 -4.40 -4.67
N PHE A 180 -16.32 -4.65 -3.67
CA PHE A 180 -14.86 -4.52 -3.76
C PHE A 180 -14.28 -5.44 -4.83
N LYS A 181 -14.67 -6.72 -4.85
CA LYS A 181 -14.29 -7.70 -5.88
C LYS A 181 -14.60 -7.18 -7.28
N ILE A 182 -15.83 -6.75 -7.53
CA ILE A 182 -16.26 -6.23 -8.84
C ILE A 182 -15.43 -5.02 -9.27
N LEU A 183 -15.17 -4.10 -8.34
CA LEU A 183 -14.35 -2.90 -8.60
C LEU A 183 -12.91 -3.28 -8.96
N MET A 184 -12.29 -4.20 -8.20
CA MET A 184 -10.93 -4.64 -8.46
C MET A 184 -10.81 -5.31 -9.82
N THR A 185 -11.74 -6.20 -10.18
CA THR A 185 -11.77 -6.84 -11.51
C THR A 185 -11.88 -5.80 -12.62
N LYS A 186 -12.83 -4.86 -12.52
CA LYS A 186 -13.01 -3.80 -13.52
C LYS A 186 -11.79 -2.89 -13.66
N ASN A 187 -11.14 -2.54 -12.54
CA ASN A 187 -9.94 -1.72 -12.59
C ASN A 187 -8.78 -2.50 -13.23
N VAL A 188 -8.59 -3.76 -12.91
CA VAL A 188 -7.58 -4.60 -13.58
C VAL A 188 -7.84 -4.69 -15.08
N GLU A 189 -9.10 -4.84 -15.50
CA GLU A 189 -9.48 -4.90 -16.91
C GLU A 189 -9.26 -3.58 -17.67
N ASN A 190 -9.45 -2.44 -16.99
CA ASN A 190 -9.40 -1.10 -17.62
C ASN A 190 -8.05 -0.37 -17.48
N THR A 191 -7.21 -0.75 -16.51
CA THR A 191 -5.98 -0.01 -16.20
C THR A 191 -4.79 -0.59 -16.97
N ARG A 192 -4.24 0.20 -17.91
CA ARG A 192 -3.12 -0.17 -18.81
C ARG A 192 -1.72 -0.14 -18.16
N SER A 193 -1.53 -0.21 -16.84
CA SER A 193 -0.19 0.01 -16.25
C SER A 193 0.19 -0.83 -15.01
N LYS A 194 1.49 -1.09 -14.89
CA LYS A 194 2.19 -1.72 -13.75
C LYS A 194 2.17 -0.93 -12.44
N THR A 195 1.90 0.37 -12.51
CA THR A 195 1.82 1.24 -11.33
C THR A 195 0.68 0.81 -10.41
N TYR A 196 -0.38 0.22 -10.97
CA TYR A 196 -1.58 -0.15 -10.23
C TYR A 196 -1.33 -1.09 -9.05
N LEU A 197 -0.39 -2.05 -9.15
CA LEU A 197 -0.10 -3.00 -8.05
C LEU A 197 0.77 -2.39 -6.95
N MET A 198 1.76 -1.58 -7.31
CA MET A 198 2.59 -0.89 -6.32
C MET A 198 1.78 0.20 -5.62
N GLU A 199 0.99 0.96 -6.38
CA GLU A 199 0.00 1.91 -5.86
C GLU A 199 -1.01 1.17 -4.99
N TYR A 200 -1.48 -0.02 -5.36
CA TYR A 200 -2.38 -0.82 -4.54
C TYR A 200 -1.81 -1.16 -3.16
N TRP A 201 -0.62 -1.75 -3.09
CA TRP A 201 -0.03 -2.12 -1.80
C TRP A 201 0.36 -0.89 -0.96
N GLN A 202 0.85 0.17 -1.61
CA GLN A 202 1.13 1.43 -0.94
C GLN A 202 -0.15 2.06 -0.39
N THR A 203 -1.21 2.14 -1.19
CA THR A 203 -2.53 2.63 -0.80
C THR A 203 -3.09 1.80 0.35
N LEU A 204 -3.07 0.46 0.26
CA LEU A 204 -3.55 -0.41 1.32
C LEU A 204 -2.77 -0.18 2.62
N ASN A 205 -1.43 -0.11 2.55
CA ASN A 205 -0.60 0.16 3.72
C ASN A 205 -0.88 1.54 4.32
N LEU A 206 -0.93 2.58 3.49
CA LEU A 206 -1.21 3.94 3.94
C LEU A 206 -2.60 4.06 4.57
N PHE A 207 -3.61 3.41 3.98
CA PHE A 207 -4.98 3.41 4.48
C PHE A 207 -5.06 2.79 5.88
N PHE A 208 -4.51 1.58 6.07
CA PHE A 208 -4.48 0.93 7.38
C PHE A 208 -3.60 1.67 8.39
N ASN A 209 -2.48 2.25 7.95
CA ASN A 209 -1.60 3.07 8.81
C ASN A 209 -2.31 4.32 9.34
N ARG A 210 -3.26 4.88 8.58
CA ARG A 210 -4.10 6.01 8.99
C ARG A 210 -5.27 5.58 9.87
N LEU A 211 -5.87 4.44 9.54
CA LEU A 211 -6.98 3.87 10.29
C LEU A 211 -6.58 3.40 11.70
N LYS A 212 -5.30 3.09 11.92
CA LYS A 212 -4.78 2.58 13.21
C LYS A 212 -5.42 1.26 13.68
N LEU A 213 -6.05 0.54 12.77
CA LEU A 213 -6.57 -0.81 12.97
C LEU A 213 -5.96 -1.76 11.94
N HIS A 214 -6.05 -3.06 12.19
CA HIS A 214 -5.76 -4.12 11.22
C HIS A 214 -7.00 -4.60 10.46
N TYR A 215 -8.16 -4.02 10.72
CA TYR A 215 -9.43 -4.26 10.03
C TYR A 215 -10.16 -2.95 9.71
N ILE A 216 -11.10 -2.98 8.74
CA ILE A 216 -11.93 -1.83 8.36
C ILE A 216 -13.33 -2.02 8.94
N PRO A 217 -13.74 -1.26 9.97
CA PRO A 217 -15.08 -1.34 10.53
C PRO A 217 -16.13 -0.72 9.62
N LYS A 218 -17.37 -1.16 9.72
CA LYS A 218 -18.53 -0.44 9.21
C LYS A 218 -18.89 0.68 10.18
N ILE A 219 -19.23 1.85 9.65
CA ILE A 219 -19.67 3.02 10.42
C ILE A 219 -21.20 2.99 10.52
N ILE A 220 -21.70 3.02 11.75
CA ILE A 220 -23.12 3.05 12.06
C ILE A 220 -23.43 4.37 12.76
N PHE A 221 -24.32 5.15 12.17
CA PHE A 221 -24.82 6.37 12.81
C PHE A 221 -26.06 6.02 13.60
N ASP A 222 -26.02 6.31 14.89
CA ASP A 222 -27.22 6.42 15.68
C ASP A 222 -27.85 7.80 15.41
N CYS A 223 -29.13 7.82 15.04
CA CYS A 223 -29.86 9.04 14.70
C CYS A 223 -29.97 10.01 15.88
N ASN A 224 -29.73 9.53 17.11
CA ASN A 224 -29.94 10.28 18.34
C ASN A 224 -28.65 10.66 19.08
N LEU A 225 -27.48 10.27 18.57
CA LEU A 225 -26.19 10.51 19.24
C LEU A 225 -25.24 11.34 18.38
N LEU A 226 -24.44 12.18 19.05
CA LEU A 226 -23.26 12.86 18.47
C LEU A 226 -22.08 11.89 18.26
N GLU A 227 -22.31 10.59 18.42
CA GLU A 227 -21.32 9.53 18.35
C GLU A 227 -21.57 8.60 17.16
N ILE A 228 -20.55 7.81 16.82
CA ILE A 228 -20.64 6.75 15.81
C ILE A 228 -20.34 5.41 16.47
N SER A 229 -21.09 4.39 16.08
CA SER A 229 -20.76 3.01 16.41
C SER A 229 -19.94 2.39 15.29
N LEU A 230 -18.94 1.59 15.64
CA LEU A 230 -18.07 0.88 14.71
C LEU A 230 -18.22 -0.62 14.93
N THR A 231 -18.28 -1.41 13.86
CA THR A 231 -18.33 -2.88 13.98
C THR A 231 -17.03 -3.45 14.53
N THR A 232 -17.13 -4.63 15.12
CA THR A 232 -15.97 -5.37 15.66
C THR A 232 -15.15 -6.02 14.55
N GLU A 233 -13.95 -6.52 14.87
CA GLU A 233 -13.10 -7.23 13.92
C GLU A 233 -13.81 -8.42 13.25
N ASN A 234 -14.58 -9.20 14.02
CA ASN A 234 -15.26 -10.41 13.53
C ASN A 234 -16.22 -10.10 12.38
N ASP A 235 -16.93 -8.98 12.50
CA ASP A 235 -17.92 -8.50 11.54
C ASP A 235 -17.28 -7.65 10.43
N SER A 236 -15.96 -7.50 10.42
CA SER A 236 -15.23 -6.60 9.55
C SER A 236 -14.24 -7.35 8.65
N ILE A 237 -13.70 -6.63 7.66
CA ILE A 237 -12.64 -7.19 6.80
C ILE A 237 -11.27 -6.82 7.37
N THR A 238 -10.37 -7.81 7.46
CA THR A 238 -8.99 -7.56 7.89
C THR A 238 -8.10 -7.22 6.70
N LYS A 239 -6.99 -6.52 6.96
CA LYS A 239 -5.92 -6.30 5.99
C LYS A 239 -5.43 -7.61 5.38
N THR A 240 -5.29 -8.64 6.21
CA THR A 240 -4.87 -9.98 5.79
C THR A 240 -5.91 -10.63 4.88
N SER A 241 -7.21 -10.50 5.17
CA SER A 241 -8.27 -11.03 4.32
C SER A 241 -8.30 -10.36 2.94
N ILE A 242 -8.14 -9.03 2.88
CA ILE A 242 -8.02 -8.30 1.62
C ILE A 242 -6.79 -8.77 0.83
N LYS A 243 -5.65 -8.90 1.52
CA LYS A 243 -4.41 -9.39 0.92
C LYS A 243 -4.55 -10.80 0.36
N ASN A 244 -5.04 -11.73 1.18
CA ASN A 244 -5.24 -13.14 0.78
C ASN A 244 -6.20 -13.26 -0.40
N TYR A 245 -7.27 -12.47 -0.42
CA TYR A 245 -8.20 -12.44 -1.54
C TYR A 245 -7.50 -12.07 -2.85
N ILE A 246 -6.69 -11.02 -2.81
CA ILE A 246 -5.92 -10.53 -3.95
C ILE A 246 -4.85 -11.52 -4.38
N ASP A 247 -4.23 -12.19 -3.42
CA ASP A 247 -3.23 -13.24 -3.67
C ASP A 247 -3.89 -14.55 -4.19
N SER A 248 -5.18 -14.79 -3.89
CA SER A 248 -5.91 -16.04 -4.21
C SER A 248 -6.62 -16.04 -5.57
N ASP A 249 -7.02 -14.88 -6.10
CA ASP A 249 -7.43 -14.78 -7.50
C ASP A 249 -6.12 -14.75 -8.33
N ASP A 250 -5.89 -15.82 -9.10
CA ASP A 250 -4.72 -16.24 -9.90
C ASP A 250 -4.05 -15.17 -10.81
N TYR A 251 -4.50 -13.92 -10.76
CA TYR A 251 -3.81 -12.77 -11.32
C TYR A 251 -2.49 -12.47 -10.58
N LEU A 252 -2.33 -12.89 -9.31
CA LEU A 252 -1.24 -12.43 -8.42
C LEU A 252 -0.58 -13.48 -7.48
N SER A 253 -0.92 -14.77 -7.52
CA SER A 253 -0.16 -15.82 -6.80
C SER A 253 1.23 -16.03 -7.44
N SER A 254 2.33 -16.36 -6.77
CA SER A 254 2.69 -16.64 -5.37
C SER A 254 4.08 -16.01 -5.13
N SER A 255 4.78 -16.30 -4.03
CA SER A 255 6.03 -15.65 -3.56
C SER A 255 7.12 -15.33 -4.60
N TYR A 256 7.17 -16.04 -5.73
CA TYR A 256 8.03 -15.82 -6.89
C TYR A 256 7.32 -16.41 -8.13
N PRO A 257 7.55 -15.89 -9.36
CA PRO A 257 7.02 -16.50 -10.58
C PRO A 257 7.41 -17.98 -10.62
N LEU A 258 6.47 -18.87 -10.95
CA LEU A 258 6.70 -20.33 -11.09
C LEU A 258 6.89 -21.13 -9.79
N ALA A 259 6.60 -20.58 -8.61
CA ALA A 259 6.77 -21.30 -7.34
C ALA A 259 6.05 -22.65 -7.23
N GLU A 260 4.99 -22.81 -8.01
CA GLU A 260 4.15 -24.01 -8.03
C GLU A 260 4.69 -25.12 -8.94
N LEU A 261 5.71 -24.83 -9.77
CA LEU A 261 6.33 -25.82 -10.63
C LEU A 261 7.43 -26.57 -9.89
N ALA A 262 7.39 -27.90 -9.97
CA ALA A 262 8.46 -28.74 -9.45
C ALA A 262 9.75 -28.56 -10.27
N ALA A 263 10.92 -28.77 -9.64
CA ALA A 263 12.22 -28.54 -10.27
C ALA A 263 12.43 -29.32 -11.58
N ASN A 264 11.83 -30.51 -11.72
CA ASN A 264 11.89 -31.32 -12.94
C ASN A 264 11.05 -30.75 -14.11
N GLN A 265 10.11 -29.85 -13.83
CA GLN A 265 9.28 -29.15 -14.82
C GLN A 265 9.97 -27.87 -15.33
N LEU A 266 10.94 -27.33 -14.59
CA LEU A 266 11.74 -26.17 -14.97
C LEU A 266 12.86 -26.52 -15.97
N ILE A 267 13.43 -25.49 -16.59
CA ILE A 267 14.58 -25.62 -17.49
C ILE A 267 15.81 -25.95 -16.66
N ASN A 268 16.52 -27.03 -16.97
CA ASN A 268 17.75 -27.36 -16.26
C ASN A 268 18.93 -26.66 -16.94
N PRO A 269 19.64 -25.73 -16.27
CA PRO A 269 20.69 -24.96 -16.92
C PRO A 269 21.90 -25.79 -17.35
N MET A 270 22.14 -26.96 -16.74
CA MET A 270 23.27 -27.85 -17.07
C MET A 270 22.94 -28.86 -18.18
N LEU A 271 21.65 -29.18 -18.38
CA LEU A 271 21.21 -30.21 -19.33
C LEU A 271 20.48 -29.65 -20.54
N ASP A 272 19.75 -28.55 -20.35
CA ASP A 272 18.83 -27.99 -21.33
C ASP A 272 19.42 -26.74 -22.03
N ILE A 273 20.59 -26.24 -21.60
CA ILE A 273 21.28 -25.07 -22.16
C ILE A 273 22.77 -25.42 -22.35
N LYS A 274 23.31 -25.17 -23.54
CA LYS A 274 24.73 -25.47 -23.85
C LYS A 274 25.69 -24.44 -23.25
N ASP A 275 25.33 -23.17 -23.37
CA ASP A 275 26.11 -22.02 -22.88
C ASP A 275 25.13 -21.03 -22.23
N TYR A 276 25.11 -21.03 -20.90
CA TYR A 276 24.18 -20.24 -20.10
C TYR A 276 24.46 -18.75 -20.24
N ASP A 277 25.74 -18.34 -20.19
CA ASP A 277 26.16 -16.94 -20.27
C ASP A 277 25.85 -16.36 -21.65
N TYR A 278 26.05 -17.15 -22.71
CA TYR A 278 25.66 -16.73 -24.06
C TYR A 278 24.15 -16.53 -24.17
N LEU A 279 23.35 -17.45 -23.62
CA LEU A 279 21.90 -17.35 -23.63
C LEU A 279 21.39 -16.16 -22.80
N GLU A 280 22.02 -15.89 -21.66
CA GLU A 280 21.75 -14.74 -20.81
C GLU A 280 21.92 -13.43 -21.56
N LYS A 281 23.08 -13.26 -22.22
CA LYS A 281 23.34 -12.06 -23.02
C LYS A 281 22.36 -11.88 -24.17
N ILE A 282 21.91 -12.98 -24.81
CA ILE A 282 20.87 -12.90 -25.84
C ILE A 282 19.58 -12.30 -25.27
N PHE A 283 19.10 -12.81 -24.14
CA PHE A 283 17.87 -12.31 -23.54
C PHE A 283 18.03 -10.90 -22.96
N GLU A 284 19.17 -10.58 -22.36
CA GLU A 284 19.46 -9.24 -21.87
C GLU A 284 19.37 -8.21 -23.00
N ILE A 285 20.07 -8.45 -24.11
CA ILE A 285 20.08 -7.54 -25.27
C ILE A 285 18.68 -7.44 -25.86
N LEU A 286 17.99 -8.57 -26.04
CA LEU A 286 16.63 -8.60 -26.59
C LEU A 286 15.65 -7.77 -25.73
N PHE A 287 15.62 -7.99 -24.42
CA PHE A 287 14.71 -7.27 -23.54
C PHE A 287 15.08 -5.79 -23.46
N LYS A 288 16.37 -5.46 -23.40
CA LYS A 288 16.85 -4.08 -23.37
C LYS A 288 16.46 -3.30 -24.62
N GLU A 289 16.72 -3.86 -25.81
CA GLU A 289 16.41 -3.19 -27.08
C GLU A 289 14.92 -2.89 -27.19
N HIS A 290 14.04 -3.86 -26.92
CA HIS A 290 12.60 -3.68 -27.03
C HIS A 290 12.02 -2.81 -25.90
N TYR A 291 12.58 -2.86 -24.70
CA TYR A 291 12.18 -1.97 -23.60
C TYR A 291 12.48 -0.50 -23.93
N GLN A 292 13.64 -0.22 -24.54
CA GLN A 292 14.01 1.14 -24.93
C GLN A 292 13.27 1.61 -26.17
N LYS A 293 13.22 0.78 -27.21
CA LYS A 293 12.71 1.17 -28.53
C LYS A 293 11.19 1.18 -28.58
N ASP A 294 10.55 0.10 -28.13
CA ASP A 294 9.12 -0.10 -28.36
C ASP A 294 8.29 0.43 -27.20
N LEU A 295 8.75 0.25 -25.96
CA LEU A 295 8.08 0.80 -24.78
C LEU A 295 8.49 2.25 -24.48
N LYS A 296 9.51 2.80 -25.16
CA LYS A 296 10.05 4.16 -24.96
C LYS A 296 10.44 4.45 -23.50
N LYS A 297 10.99 3.46 -22.80
CA LYS A 297 11.40 3.58 -21.39
C LYS A 297 12.92 3.55 -21.25
N ASP A 298 13.45 4.30 -20.29
CA ASP A 298 14.89 4.29 -20.02
C ASP A 298 15.30 3.02 -19.25
N TYR A 299 16.06 2.14 -19.89
CA TYR A 299 16.60 0.92 -19.28
C TYR A 299 17.62 1.23 -18.16
N LYS A 300 18.38 2.33 -18.24
CA LYS A 300 19.37 2.66 -17.20
C LYS A 300 18.71 2.93 -15.86
N SER A 301 17.56 3.62 -15.88
CA SER A 301 16.74 3.88 -14.69
C SER A 301 16.18 2.61 -14.02
N LEU A 302 16.15 1.47 -14.73
CA LEU A 302 15.54 0.24 -14.24
C LEU A 302 16.36 -0.39 -13.10
N ASN A 303 17.70 -0.27 -13.17
CA ASN A 303 18.68 -0.93 -12.30
C ASN A 303 18.42 -2.44 -12.12
N LEU A 304 18.01 -3.13 -13.20
CA LEU A 304 17.75 -4.58 -13.24
C LEU A 304 18.33 -5.18 -14.51
N ASN A 305 18.90 -6.39 -14.41
CA ASN A 305 19.24 -7.21 -15.56
C ASN A 305 18.07 -8.15 -15.89
N LEU A 306 17.24 -7.78 -16.86
CA LEU A 306 16.04 -8.55 -17.20
C LEU A 306 16.36 -9.95 -17.75
N GLY A 307 17.46 -10.08 -18.49
CA GLY A 307 17.87 -11.36 -19.11
C GLY A 307 18.28 -12.37 -18.04
N GLU A 308 19.19 -11.94 -17.17
CA GLU A 308 19.70 -12.69 -16.03
C GLU A 308 18.59 -13.12 -15.07
N ILE A 309 17.73 -12.17 -14.66
CA ILE A 309 16.62 -12.46 -13.74
C ILE A 309 15.61 -13.42 -14.39
N PHE A 310 15.29 -13.25 -15.66
CA PHE A 310 14.36 -14.13 -16.37
C PHE A 310 14.89 -15.57 -16.44
N LEU A 311 16.12 -15.75 -16.90
CA LEU A 311 16.75 -17.05 -17.02
C LEU A 311 16.88 -17.76 -15.67
N ASN A 312 17.31 -17.03 -14.64
CA ASN A 312 17.39 -17.57 -13.29
C ASN A 312 16.03 -18.09 -12.82
N ASN A 313 14.95 -17.36 -13.11
CA ASN A 313 13.60 -17.68 -12.66
C ASN A 313 13.00 -18.90 -13.39
N ILE A 314 13.24 -19.04 -14.70
CA ILE A 314 12.76 -20.21 -15.45
C ILE A 314 13.60 -21.48 -15.19
N CYS A 315 14.78 -21.33 -14.58
CA CYS A 315 15.70 -22.42 -14.29
C CYS A 315 15.69 -22.89 -12.84
N ASN A 316 15.33 -22.03 -11.89
CA ASN A 316 15.46 -22.32 -10.46
C ASN A 316 14.10 -22.27 -9.75
N PRO A 317 13.75 -23.32 -8.97
CA PRO A 317 12.54 -23.31 -8.17
C PRO A 317 12.60 -22.30 -7.03
N ILE A 318 13.81 -21.89 -6.62
CA ILE A 318 14.03 -20.82 -5.64
C ILE A 318 15.03 -19.84 -6.29
N PRO A 319 14.55 -18.78 -6.95
CA PRO A 319 15.41 -17.82 -7.60
C PRO A 319 16.28 -17.04 -6.60
N GLN A 320 17.47 -16.62 -7.01
CA GLN A 320 18.42 -15.92 -6.13
C GLN A 320 18.08 -14.44 -5.91
N TYR A 321 17.13 -13.89 -6.67
CA TYR A 321 16.76 -12.47 -6.62
C TYR A 321 15.68 -12.18 -5.59
N GLN A 322 15.63 -10.93 -5.16
CA GLN A 322 14.56 -10.46 -4.30
C GLN A 322 13.20 -10.55 -5.01
N LYS A 323 12.15 -10.82 -4.24
CA LYS A 323 10.77 -10.92 -4.73
C LYS A 323 10.35 -9.73 -5.60
N ASN A 324 10.76 -8.52 -5.23
CA ASN A 324 10.44 -7.31 -5.97
C ASN A 324 11.05 -7.33 -7.39
N ASP A 325 12.29 -7.78 -7.52
CA ASP A 325 13.01 -7.82 -8.80
C ASP A 325 12.44 -8.91 -9.71
N LEU A 326 12.13 -10.09 -9.15
CA LEU A 326 11.46 -11.18 -9.87
C LEU A 326 10.11 -10.75 -10.43
N ASN A 327 9.31 -10.08 -9.61
CA ASN A 327 8.00 -9.58 -10.04
C ASN A 327 8.14 -8.46 -11.06
N ARG A 328 9.04 -7.49 -10.85
CA ARG A 328 9.28 -6.42 -11.83
C ARG A 328 9.70 -6.98 -13.18
N THR A 329 10.62 -7.95 -13.21
CA THR A 329 11.05 -8.63 -14.44
C THR A 329 9.91 -9.37 -15.13
N LYS A 330 9.12 -10.18 -14.41
CA LYS A 330 7.93 -10.87 -14.97
C LYS A 330 7.00 -9.87 -15.65
N ILE A 331 6.65 -8.80 -14.96
CA ILE A 331 5.70 -7.82 -15.47
C ILE A 331 6.30 -7.06 -16.68
N ILE A 332 7.62 -6.80 -16.69
CA ILE A 332 8.29 -6.19 -17.85
C ILE A 332 8.23 -7.09 -19.07
N ILE A 333 8.49 -8.37 -18.91
CA ILE A 333 8.42 -9.32 -20.01
C ILE A 333 6.97 -9.46 -20.50
N GLN A 334 5.97 -9.50 -19.60
CA GLN A 334 4.56 -9.48 -19.99
C GLN A 334 4.19 -8.24 -20.83
N GLU A 335 4.67 -7.05 -20.45
CA GLU A 335 4.47 -5.83 -21.26
C GLU A 335 5.09 -5.95 -22.65
N LEU A 336 6.30 -6.49 -22.76
CA LEU A 336 6.95 -6.71 -24.05
C LEU A 336 6.10 -7.66 -24.93
N PHE A 337 5.55 -8.73 -24.36
CA PHE A 337 4.66 -9.65 -25.10
C PHE A 337 3.34 -9.02 -25.57
N LEU A 338 2.82 -8.03 -24.85
CA LEU A 338 1.53 -7.38 -25.18
C LEU A 338 1.69 -6.18 -26.10
N PHE A 339 2.69 -5.35 -25.84
CA PHE A 339 2.72 -3.98 -26.34
C PHE A 339 3.90 -3.71 -27.27
N ALA A 340 4.98 -4.48 -27.20
CA ALA A 340 6.11 -4.30 -28.11
C ALA A 340 5.82 -4.96 -29.46
N PRO A 341 5.64 -4.18 -30.54
CA PRO A 341 5.37 -4.73 -31.86
C PRO A 341 6.54 -5.64 -32.27
N ASN A 342 6.23 -6.82 -32.78
CA ASN A 342 7.22 -7.83 -33.22
C ASN A 342 8.06 -8.50 -32.12
N PHE A 343 8.03 -8.05 -30.86
CA PHE A 343 8.80 -8.68 -29.78
C PHE A 343 8.45 -10.17 -29.64
N LYS A 344 7.15 -10.49 -29.55
CA LYS A 344 6.67 -11.88 -29.45
C LYS A 344 7.22 -12.74 -30.59
N HIS A 345 7.19 -12.24 -31.82
CA HIS A 345 7.68 -12.95 -32.98
C HIS A 345 9.20 -13.15 -32.89
N LEU A 346 9.98 -12.08 -32.72
CA LEU A 346 11.45 -12.18 -32.62
C LEU A 346 11.90 -13.08 -31.47
N PHE A 347 11.26 -12.98 -30.30
CA PHE A 347 11.52 -13.84 -29.15
C PHE A 347 11.40 -15.33 -29.52
N PHE A 348 10.30 -15.72 -30.17
CA PHE A 348 10.11 -17.11 -30.59
C PHE A 348 10.99 -17.52 -31.76
N VAL A 349 11.28 -16.63 -32.73
CA VAL A 349 12.22 -16.93 -33.83
C VAL A 349 13.62 -17.21 -33.26
N ILE A 350 14.08 -16.42 -32.29
CA ILE A 350 15.39 -16.62 -31.64
C ILE A 350 15.45 -18.00 -31.00
N ILE A 351 14.45 -18.36 -30.20
CA ILE A 351 14.38 -19.68 -29.56
C ILE A 351 14.36 -20.80 -30.61
N PHE A 352 13.58 -20.64 -31.69
CA PHE A 352 13.53 -21.62 -32.77
C PHE A 352 14.90 -21.83 -33.45
N VAL A 353 15.63 -20.75 -33.74
CA VAL A 353 16.98 -20.82 -34.33
C VAL A 353 18.00 -21.41 -33.35
N LEU A 354 17.95 -21.06 -32.06
CA LEU A 354 18.84 -21.62 -31.05
C LEU A 354 18.64 -23.13 -30.88
N LYS A 355 17.38 -23.61 -30.93
CA LYS A 355 17.06 -25.03 -30.97
C LYS A 355 17.70 -25.70 -32.20
N GLY A 356 17.54 -25.12 -33.39
CA GLY A 356 18.12 -25.65 -34.63
C GLY A 356 19.66 -25.69 -34.62
N LYS A 357 20.30 -24.79 -33.86
CA LYS A 357 21.76 -24.73 -33.68
C LYS A 357 22.28 -25.60 -32.52
N ASN A 358 21.41 -26.36 -31.85
CA ASN A 358 21.77 -27.16 -30.66
C ASN A 358 22.37 -26.32 -29.52
N GLU A 359 21.90 -25.08 -29.34
CA GLU A 359 22.30 -24.23 -28.19
C GLU A 359 21.35 -24.43 -26.99
N ILE A 360 20.12 -24.90 -27.25
CA ILE A 360 19.12 -25.25 -26.23
C ILE A 360 18.52 -26.63 -26.53
N PHE A 361 18.26 -27.42 -25.48
CA PHE A 361 17.79 -28.80 -25.58
C PHE A 361 16.50 -29.01 -24.78
N LYS A 362 15.60 -29.87 -25.27
CA LYS A 362 14.33 -30.22 -24.59
C LYS A 362 13.36 -29.06 -24.29
N TRP A 363 13.68 -27.83 -24.70
CA TRP A 363 12.81 -26.66 -24.51
C TRP A 363 11.43 -26.86 -25.14
N ASN A 364 11.31 -27.58 -26.26
CA ASN A 364 10.03 -27.93 -26.87
C ASN A 364 9.07 -28.71 -25.95
N THR A 365 9.58 -29.38 -24.91
CA THR A 365 8.78 -30.18 -23.97
C THR A 365 8.43 -29.43 -22.68
N LYS A 366 9.37 -28.62 -22.16
CA LYS A 366 9.22 -27.93 -20.87
C LYS A 366 8.83 -26.46 -21.01
N PHE A 367 9.45 -25.75 -21.94
CA PHE A 367 9.36 -24.30 -22.07
C PHE A 367 7.94 -23.79 -22.32
N PRO A 368 7.07 -24.47 -23.10
CA PRO A 368 5.68 -24.04 -23.24
C PRO A 368 4.92 -23.92 -21.92
N THR A 369 5.06 -24.91 -21.03
CA THR A 369 4.42 -24.89 -19.71
C THR A 369 5.06 -23.82 -18.82
N VAL A 370 6.39 -23.75 -18.79
CA VAL A 370 7.15 -22.76 -18.01
C VAL A 370 6.77 -21.34 -18.42
N LEU A 371 6.85 -21.00 -19.71
CA LEU A 371 6.55 -19.66 -20.20
C LEU A 371 5.06 -19.31 -20.01
N SER A 372 4.14 -20.25 -20.23
CA SER A 372 2.71 -19.99 -20.04
C SER A 372 2.38 -19.63 -18.58
N ASN A 373 2.94 -20.37 -17.62
CA ASN A 373 2.79 -20.06 -16.19
C ASN A 373 3.53 -18.77 -15.80
N TYR A 374 4.73 -18.55 -16.34
CA TYR A 374 5.52 -17.34 -16.09
C TYR A 374 4.74 -16.09 -16.48
N LEU A 375 4.07 -16.14 -17.64
CA LEU A 375 3.28 -15.04 -18.17
C LEU A 375 1.86 -15.00 -17.61
N GLY A 376 1.43 -15.93 -16.74
CA GLY A 376 0.08 -15.93 -16.17
C GLY A 376 -1.01 -16.25 -17.20
N LYS A 377 -0.74 -17.20 -18.10
CA LYS A 377 -1.72 -17.73 -19.08
C LYS A 377 -2.42 -16.66 -19.93
N MET A 378 -1.69 -15.60 -20.29
CA MET A 378 -2.19 -14.51 -21.12
C MET A 378 -2.82 -15.02 -22.43
N LYS A 379 -3.83 -14.30 -22.93
CA LYS A 379 -4.54 -14.65 -24.17
C LYS A 379 -3.55 -14.79 -25.34
N GLY A 380 -3.59 -15.93 -26.03
CA GLY A 380 -2.68 -16.25 -27.14
C GLY A 380 -1.25 -16.68 -26.73
N LEU A 381 -1.04 -16.92 -25.42
CA LEU A 381 0.19 -17.43 -24.80
C LEU A 381 -0.14 -18.58 -23.83
N SER A 382 -1.19 -19.35 -24.13
CA SER A 382 -1.42 -20.64 -23.48
C SER A 382 -0.33 -21.63 -23.87
N GLU A 383 -0.16 -22.70 -23.08
CA GLU A 383 0.80 -23.76 -23.39
C GLU A 383 0.62 -24.31 -24.82
N GLY A 384 -0.62 -24.54 -25.24
CA GLY A 384 -0.94 -25.01 -26.59
C GLY A 384 -0.51 -24.01 -27.68
N SER A 385 -0.76 -22.71 -27.48
CA SER A 385 -0.32 -21.67 -28.41
C SER A 385 1.21 -21.55 -28.47
N ILE A 386 1.90 -21.68 -27.35
CA ILE A 386 3.37 -21.62 -27.30
C ILE A 386 3.98 -22.84 -27.99
N LYS A 387 3.39 -24.04 -27.84
CA LYS A 387 3.86 -25.27 -28.52
C LYS A 387 3.93 -25.13 -30.05
N LEU A 388 3.07 -24.31 -30.66
CA LEU A 388 3.09 -24.08 -32.12
C LEU A 388 4.44 -23.52 -32.60
N TYR A 389 5.09 -22.65 -31.82
CA TYR A 389 6.38 -22.04 -32.16
C TYR A 389 7.56 -23.03 -32.15
N PHE A 390 7.36 -24.26 -31.65
CA PHE A 390 8.37 -25.30 -31.60
C PHE A 390 8.23 -26.37 -32.69
N ARG A 391 7.18 -26.31 -33.51
CA ARG A 391 6.93 -27.24 -34.62
C ARG A 391 7.91 -27.00 -35.78
N ASN A 392 8.14 -28.03 -36.58
CA ASN A 392 9.03 -27.96 -37.74
C ASN A 392 8.24 -27.97 -39.07
N ASP A 393 6.98 -27.57 -39.03
CA ASP A 393 6.05 -27.56 -40.15
C ASP A 393 5.55 -26.14 -40.46
N GLU A 394 4.75 -25.99 -41.51
CA GLU A 394 4.20 -24.71 -41.98
C GLU A 394 3.23 -24.07 -40.97
N GLU A 395 2.76 -24.81 -39.96
CA GLU A 395 1.91 -24.28 -38.90
C GLU A 395 2.71 -23.47 -37.86
N ASN A 396 4.05 -23.54 -37.89
CA ASN A 396 4.89 -22.72 -37.02
C ASN A 396 4.88 -21.24 -37.49
N PRO A 397 4.39 -20.30 -36.66
CA PRO A 397 4.23 -18.89 -37.07
C PRO A 397 5.54 -18.15 -37.35
N VAL A 398 6.70 -18.72 -37.02
CA VAL A 398 8.01 -18.06 -37.15
C VAL A 398 8.96 -18.76 -38.12
N ILE A 399 8.55 -19.86 -38.76
CA ILE A 399 9.46 -20.69 -39.57
C ILE A 399 10.10 -19.94 -40.74
N CYS A 400 9.39 -18.99 -41.35
CA CYS A 400 9.87 -18.17 -42.48
C CYS A 400 10.69 -16.94 -42.07
N GLN A 401 10.93 -16.73 -40.78
CA GLN A 401 11.55 -15.49 -40.25
C GLN A 401 12.96 -15.70 -39.68
N GLN A 402 13.57 -16.86 -39.92
CA GLN A 402 14.86 -17.26 -39.34
C GLN A 402 16.00 -16.26 -39.60
N ASP A 403 16.02 -15.63 -40.77
CA ASP A 403 17.06 -14.65 -41.15
C ASP A 403 17.13 -13.44 -40.20
N LEU A 404 15.99 -13.02 -39.67
CA LEU A 404 15.89 -11.94 -38.68
C LEU A 404 16.67 -12.30 -37.41
N ALA A 405 16.42 -13.50 -36.87
CA ALA A 405 17.11 -13.98 -35.67
C ALA A 405 18.58 -14.29 -35.93
N ILE A 406 18.93 -14.84 -37.11
CA ILE A 406 20.34 -15.09 -37.46
C ILE A 406 21.13 -13.78 -37.48
N SER A 407 20.55 -12.71 -38.03
CA SER A 407 21.16 -11.38 -38.06
C SER A 407 21.37 -10.81 -36.65
N PHE A 408 20.34 -10.91 -35.80
CA PHE A 408 20.41 -10.52 -34.39
C PHE A 408 21.50 -11.30 -33.62
N LEU A 409 21.51 -12.63 -33.73
CA LEU A 409 22.49 -13.48 -33.04
C LEU A 409 23.93 -13.25 -33.51
N LYS A 410 24.14 -12.90 -34.79
CA LYS A 410 25.46 -12.53 -35.32
C LYS A 410 25.98 -11.22 -34.72
N LEU A 411 25.09 -10.25 -34.45
CA LEU A 411 25.47 -9.00 -33.81
C LEU A 411 26.00 -9.25 -32.39
N ILE A 412 25.29 -10.09 -31.63
CA ILE A 412 25.65 -10.42 -30.24
C ILE A 412 27.01 -11.13 -30.16
N LYS A 413 27.28 -12.09 -31.07
CA LYS A 413 28.57 -12.79 -31.14
C LYS A 413 29.76 -11.88 -31.48
N LYS A 414 29.54 -10.66 -31.99
CA LYS A 414 30.62 -9.69 -32.25
C LYS A 414 30.91 -8.79 -31.05
N THR A 415 29.96 -8.67 -30.13
CA THR A 415 30.03 -7.81 -28.94
C THR A 415 30.36 -8.59 -27.67
N THR A 416 30.57 -9.91 -27.80
CA THR A 416 30.95 -10.86 -26.75
C THR A 416 32.24 -11.53 -27.15
#